data_AF-A0A3L8S7T2-F1
#
_entry.id   AF-A0A3L8S7T2-F1
#
_cell.length_a   1.000
_cell.length_b   1.000
_cell.length_c   1.000
_cell.angle_alpha   90.00
_cell.angle_beta   90.00
_cell.angle_gamma   90.00
#
_symmetry.space_group_name_H-M   'P 1'
#
loop_
_entity.id
_entity.type
_entity.pdbx_description
1 polymer ?
#
loop_
_entity_poly.entity_id
_entity_poly.type
_entity_poly.pdbx_seq_one_letter_code
_entity_poly.pdbx_strand_id
1 'polypeptide(L)'
;MPNVCHRTASYYWGSQQQLYRNLLKLYGIRFDLSVHGQAGKFSIVPTAVSFGTSIAFFGAATVICDLVLLYLDAKADLYWKEKFEEAKPPKGKPEATA
;
A
#
# COMPACT_ATOMS: atom_id res chain seq x y z
N MET A 1 -19.52 -23.28 16.26
CA MET A 1 -19.69 -22.26 17.32
C MET A 1 -18.80 -22.66 18.49
N PRO A 2 -17.79 -21.85 18.87
CA PRO A 2 -16.88 -22.23 19.96
C PRO A 2 -17.65 -22.21 21.29
N ASN A 3 -17.76 -23.37 21.93
CA ASN A 3 -18.49 -23.58 23.18
C ASN A 3 -17.56 -23.40 24.37
N VAL A 4 -17.49 -22.18 24.91
CA VAL A 4 -16.81 -21.98 26.18
C VAL A 4 -17.67 -22.57 27.30
N CYS A 5 -17.06 -23.41 28.13
CA CYS A 5 -17.68 -24.02 29.29
C CYS A 5 -16.94 -23.61 30.58
N HIS A 6 -17.63 -22.95 31.50
CA HIS A 6 -17.13 -22.68 32.85
C HIS A 6 -17.87 -23.56 33.88
N ARG A 7 -17.13 -24.17 34.82
CA ARG A 7 -17.71 -25.00 35.89
C ARG A 7 -17.57 -24.27 37.23
N THR A 8 -18.70 -24.04 37.89
CA THR A 8 -18.75 -23.45 39.24
C THR A 8 -19.42 -24.45 40.19
N ALA A 9 -18.95 -24.52 41.43
CA ALA A 9 -19.54 -25.37 42.47
C ALA A 9 -20.00 -24.50 43.63
N SER A 10 -21.29 -24.58 43.98
CA SER A 10 -21.85 -23.93 45.16
C SER A 10 -21.99 -24.97 46.27
N TYR A 11 -21.35 -24.71 47.40
CA TYR A 11 -21.40 -25.55 48.60
C TYR A 11 -22.35 -24.94 49.62
N TYR A 12 -23.26 -25.75 50.16
CA TYR A 12 -24.20 -25.31 51.17
C TYR A 12 -24.36 -26.37 52.26
N TRP A 13 -24.65 -25.90 53.47
CA TRP A 13 -24.88 -26.74 54.63
C TRP A 13 -26.38 -26.98 54.79
N GLY A 14 -26.79 -28.25 54.77
CA GLY A 14 -28.17 -28.62 55.07
C GLY A 14 -28.46 -28.55 56.57
N SER A 15 -29.75 -28.52 56.93
CA SER A 15 -30.23 -28.49 58.32
C SER A 15 -29.75 -29.64 59.22
N GLN A 16 -29.21 -30.72 58.62
CA GLN A 16 -28.70 -31.93 59.29
C GLN A 16 -27.16 -31.98 59.30
N GLN A 17 -26.45 -30.85 59.18
CA GLN A 17 -24.97 -30.78 59.09
C GLN A 17 -24.35 -31.56 57.90
N GLN A 18 -25.16 -31.90 56.88
CA GLN A 18 -24.65 -32.55 55.67
C GLN A 18 -24.17 -31.50 54.66
N LEU A 19 -22.98 -31.74 54.10
CA LEU A 19 -22.36 -30.90 53.08
C LEU A 19 -22.93 -31.25 51.70
N TYR A 20 -23.69 -30.33 51.11
CA TYR A 20 -24.22 -30.49 49.76
C TYR A 20 -23.43 -29.66 48.76
N ARG A 21 -23.27 -30.19 47.54
CA ARG A 21 -22.62 -29.52 46.41
C ARG A 21 -23.55 -29.48 45.21
N ASN A 22 -23.83 -28.28 44.71
CA ASN A 22 -24.44 -28.11 43.40
C ASN A 22 -23.36 -27.73 42.38
N LEU A 23 -23.23 -28.53 41.31
CA LEU A 23 -22.26 -28.31 40.25
C LEU A 23 -22.96 -27.68 39.05
N LEU A 24 -22.68 -26.41 38.79
CA LEU A 24 -23.28 -25.66 37.69
C LEU A 24 -22.31 -25.57 36.51
N LYS A 25 -22.79 -25.95 35.32
CA LYS A 25 -22.04 -25.88 34.07
C LYS A 25 -22.61 -24.76 33.20
N LEU A 26 -21.91 -23.63 33.15
CA LEU A 26 -22.29 -22.47 32.33
C LEU A 26 -21.76 -22.66 30.91
N TYR A 27 -22.68 -22.71 29.95
CA TYR A 27 -22.39 -22.63 28.53
C TYR A 27 -22.80 -21.25 28.05
N GLY A 28 -21.88 -20.54 27.41
CA GLY A 28 -22.14 -19.20 26.94
C GLY A 28 -21.20 -18.81 25.82
N ILE A 29 -21.60 -17.76 25.11
CA ILE A 29 -20.79 -17.11 24.10
C ILE A 29 -19.94 -16.05 24.80
N ARG A 30 -18.62 -16.05 24.55
CA ARG A 30 -17.73 -14.96 24.98
C ARG A 30 -17.71 -13.90 23.88
N PHE A 31 -18.02 -12.67 24.24
CA PHE A 31 -17.90 -11.53 23.34
C PHE A 31 -16.53 -10.89 23.57
N ASP A 32 -15.64 -11.02 22.59
CA ASP A 32 -14.34 -10.33 22.57
C ASP A 32 -14.45 -9.14 21.62
N LEU A 33 -14.57 -7.93 22.16
CA LEU A 33 -14.68 -6.71 21.37
C LEU A 33 -13.27 -6.14 21.16
N SER A 34 -12.67 -6.49 20.03
CA SER A 34 -11.38 -5.94 19.62
C SER A 34 -11.58 -4.67 18.79
N VAL A 35 -11.38 -3.51 19.42
CA VAL A 35 -11.50 -2.21 18.76
C VAL A 35 -10.13 -1.80 18.23
N HIS A 36 -9.94 -1.88 16.91
CA HIS A 36 -8.73 -1.37 16.25
C HIS A 36 -9.02 0.02 15.71
N GLY A 37 -8.20 1.01 16.12
CA GLY A 37 -8.27 2.37 15.61
C GLY A 37 -6.88 2.82 15.18
N GLN A 38 -6.73 3.16 13.90
CA GLN A 38 -5.51 3.80 13.41
C GLN A 38 -5.73 5.31 13.38
N ALA A 39 -5.08 6.03 14.30
CA ALA A 39 -5.12 7.48 14.32
C ALA A 39 -4.11 8.04 13.30
N GLY A 40 -4.60 8.78 12.31
CA GLY A 40 -3.75 9.52 11.37
C GLY A 40 -3.36 10.87 11.94
N LYS A 41 -2.06 11.11 12.17
CA LYS A 41 -1.52 12.45 12.45
C LYS A 41 -0.85 12.97 11.19
N PHE A 42 -1.26 14.15 10.72
CA PHE A 42 -0.62 14.79 9.57
C PHE A 42 0.85 15.05 9.90
N SER A 43 1.73 14.35 9.20
CA SER A 43 3.18 14.42 9.38
C SER A 43 3.79 14.89 8.06
N ILE A 44 4.69 15.88 8.14
CA ILE A 44 5.30 16.52 6.97
C ILE A 44 6.17 15.53 6.18
N VAL A 45 6.79 14.57 6.85
CA VAL A 45 7.65 13.56 6.21
C VAL A 45 6.86 12.67 5.23
N PRO A 46 5.79 11.95 5.61
CA PRO A 46 5.04 11.12 4.67
C PRO A 46 4.32 11.91 3.58
N THR A 47 3.93 13.17 3.85
CA THR A 47 3.31 14.02 2.82
C THR A 47 4.32 14.52 1.81
N ALA A 48 5.51 14.95 2.24
CA ALA A 48 6.59 15.33 1.34
C ALA A 48 7.03 14.14 0.47
N VAL A 49 7.15 12.94 1.04
CA VAL A 49 7.46 11.72 0.27
C VAL A 49 6.37 11.43 -0.77
N SER A 50 5.09 11.48 -0.37
CA SER A 50 3.96 11.25 -1.29
C SER A 50 3.94 12.25 -2.45
N PHE A 51 4.24 13.52 -2.17
CA PHE A 51 4.38 14.56 -3.19
C PHE A 51 5.58 14.30 -4.09
N GLY A 52 6.74 13.97 -3.52
CA GLY A 52 7.95 13.66 -4.28
C GLY A 52 7.74 12.47 -5.22
N THR A 53 7.07 11.41 -4.77
CA THR A 53 6.71 10.26 -5.61
C THR A 53 5.78 10.67 -6.75
N SER A 54 4.81 11.54 -6.50
CA SER A 54 3.87 12.00 -7.53
C SER A 54 4.57 12.82 -8.61
N ILE A 55 5.48 13.72 -8.23
CA ILE A 55 6.28 14.52 -9.17
C ILE A 55 7.22 13.62 -9.97
N ALA A 56 7.88 12.65 -9.32
CA ALA A 56 8.74 11.69 -10.00
C ALA A 56 7.95 10.84 -11.02
N PHE A 57 6.74 10.42 -10.67
CA PHE A 57 5.85 9.67 -11.56
C PHE A 57 5.42 10.50 -12.77
N PHE A 58 5.19 11.80 -12.60
CA PHE A 58 4.86 12.70 -13.71
C PHE A 58 5.98 12.75 -14.78
N GLY A 59 7.25 12.72 -14.36
CA GLY A 59 8.38 12.61 -15.28
C GLY A 59 8.42 11.28 -16.05
N ALA A 60 8.03 10.17 -15.43
CA ALA A 60 7.90 8.89 -16.12
C ALA A 60 6.70 8.90 -17.11
N ALA A 61 5.59 9.54 -16.73
CA ALA A 61 4.41 9.66 -17.56
C ALA A 61 4.68 10.45 -18.86
N THR A 62 5.49 11.52 -18.81
CA THR A 62 5.88 12.26 -20.01
C THR A 62 6.76 11.43 -20.95
N VAL A 63 7.68 10.63 -20.41
CA VAL A 63 8.51 9.72 -21.23
C VAL A 63 7.66 8.64 -21.89
N ILE A 64 6.69 8.07 -21.17
CA ILE A 64 5.74 7.11 -21.74
C ILE A 64 4.87 7.78 -22.81
N CYS A 65 4.41 9.01 -22.57
CA CYS A 65 3.66 9.79 -23.55
C CYS A 65 4.47 10.03 -24.84
N ASP A 66 5.74 10.43 -24.70
CA ASP A 66 6.65 10.61 -25.83
C ASP A 66 6.91 9.28 -26.58
N LEU A 67 7.09 8.17 -25.85
CA LEU A 67 7.27 6.84 -26.45
C LEU A 67 6.04 6.38 -27.22
N VAL A 68 4.84 6.63 -26.68
CA VAL A 68 3.55 6.34 -27.32
C VAL A 68 3.37 7.18 -28.58
N LEU A 69 3.63 8.49 -28.52
CA LEU A 69 3.55 9.38 -29.69
C LEU A 69 4.53 8.95 -30.81
N LEU A 70 5.73 8.49 -30.45
CA LEU A 70 6.71 7.99 -31.41
C LEU A 70 6.32 6.65 -32.06
N TYR A 71 5.62 5.77 -31.34
CA TYR A 71 5.32 4.41 -31.82
C TYR A 71 3.91 4.21 -32.39
N LEU A 72 2.90 4.96 -31.94
CA LEU A 72 1.49 4.72 -32.27
C LEU A 72 0.89 5.78 -33.21
N ASP A 73 1.51 6.95 -33.36
CA ASP A 73 0.97 7.98 -34.23
C ASP A 73 1.42 7.76 -35.69
N ALA A 74 0.46 7.64 -36.61
CA ALA A 74 0.70 7.56 -38.05
C ALA A 74 1.36 8.85 -38.61
N LYS A 75 1.54 9.89 -37.79
CA LYS A 75 2.25 11.14 -38.07
C LYS A 75 3.62 11.28 -37.36
N ALA A 76 4.20 10.20 -36.86
CA ALA A 76 5.52 10.20 -36.21
C ALA A 76 6.63 10.89 -37.06
N ASP A 77 6.53 10.82 -38.39
CA ASP A 77 7.43 11.50 -39.34
C ASP A 77 7.44 13.04 -39.22
N LEU A 78 6.34 13.65 -38.78
CA LEU A 78 6.26 15.11 -38.58
C LEU A 78 6.90 15.54 -37.25
N TYR A 79 6.77 14.73 -36.19
CA TYR A 79 7.37 15.03 -34.89
C TYR A 79 8.89 14.83 -34.89
N TRP A 80 9.40 13.85 -35.66
CA TRP A 80 10.83 13.62 -35.86
C TRP A 80 11.53 14.83 -36.52
N LYS A 81 10.85 15.49 -37.46
CA LYS A 81 11.41 16.58 -38.28
C LYS A 81 11.54 17.92 -37.55
N GLU A 82 10.72 18.18 -36.53
CA GLU A 82 10.79 19.41 -35.72
C GLU A 82 11.67 19.26 -34.46
N LYS A 83 11.82 18.05 -33.91
CA LYS A 83 12.59 17.83 -32.68
C LYS A 83 14.06 17.42 -32.90
N PHE A 84 14.38 16.77 -34.01
CA PHE A 84 15.76 16.37 -34.31
C PHE A 84 16.31 17.23 -35.45
N GLU A 85 17.06 18.29 -35.12
CA GLU A 85 18.05 18.82 -36.06
C GLU A 85 19.16 17.78 -36.21
N GLU A 86 19.25 17.15 -37.39
CA GLU A 86 20.44 16.38 -37.76
C GLU A 86 21.65 17.34 -37.77
N ALA A 87 22.43 17.32 -36.69
CA ALA A 87 23.77 17.88 -36.69
C ALA A 87 24.62 17.06 -37.68
N LYS A 88 24.65 17.49 -38.94
CA LYS A 88 25.50 16.93 -39.98
C LYS A 88 26.96 17.06 -39.52
N PRO A 89 27.71 15.96 -39.33
CA PRO A 89 29.14 16.07 -39.06
C PRO A 89 29.80 16.77 -40.24
N PRO A 90 30.70 17.75 -40.01
CA PRO A 90 31.34 18.48 -41.09
C PRO A 90 32.11 17.51 -42.01
N LYS A 91 31.70 17.44 -43.28
CA LYS A 91 32.35 16.64 -44.33
C LYS A 91 33.54 17.39 -44.93
N GLY A 92 34.78 17.01 -44.57
CA GLY A 92 36.04 17.18 -45.33
C GLY A 92 36.49 18.64 -45.59
N LYS A 93 37.76 19.05 -45.74
CA LYS A 93 39.14 18.53 -45.98
C LYS A 93 40.08 19.76 -45.77
N PRO A 94 41.42 19.76 -46.03
CA PRO A 94 42.51 18.79 -45.92
C PRO A 94 43.71 19.30 -45.06
N GLU A 95 44.65 18.40 -44.77
CA GLU A 95 46.13 18.58 -44.77
C GLU A 95 46.75 20.00 -44.65
N ALA A 96 47.57 20.23 -43.60
CA ALA A 96 48.81 21.03 -43.70
C ALA A 96 49.71 20.82 -42.47
N THR A 97 50.87 20.23 -42.76
CA THR A 97 52.13 20.16 -42.00
C THR A 97 52.60 21.51 -41.45
N ALA A 98 53.08 21.53 -40.20
CA ALA A 98 54.27 22.28 -39.73
C ALA A 98 54.62 21.86 -38.29
#